data_AF-A0A3M3LR61-F1
#
_entry.id   AF-A0A3M3LR61-F1
#
_cell.length_a   1.000
_cell.length_b   1.000
_cell.length_c   1.000
_cell.angle_alpha   90.00
_cell.angle_beta   90.00
_cell.angle_gamma   90.00
#
_symmetry.space_group_name_H-M   'P 1'
#
loop_
_entity.id
_entity.type
_entity.pdbx_description
1 polymer ?
#
loop_
_entity_poly.entity_id
_entity_poly.type
_entity_poly.pdbx_seq_one_letter_code
_entity_poly.pdbx_strand_id
1 'polypeptide(L)' 'AVGILLLWGVWVFSSIYRGWATRNLAAPAAAVAAARWAVLFMIMTFMLLS' A
#
# COMPACT_ATOMS: atom_id res chain seq x y z
N ALA A 1 10.15 10.16 -10.34
CA ALA A 1 9.11 10.16 -9.29
C ALA A 1 8.31 8.85 -9.24
N VAL A 2 7.76 8.35 -10.36
CA VAL A 2 6.97 7.10 -10.41
C VAL A 2 7.71 5.88 -9.84
N GLY A 3 9.02 5.72 -10.13
CA GLY A 3 9.80 4.60 -9.58
C GLY A 3 9.87 4.59 -8.04
N ILE A 4 9.93 5.77 -7.41
CA ILE A 4 9.93 5.90 -5.94
C ILE A 4 8.56 5.51 -5.37
N LEU A 5 7.48 5.91 -6.04
CA LEU A 5 6.11 5.54 -5.68
C LEU A 5 5.88 4.02 -5.72
N LEU A 6 6.44 3.34 -6.73
CA LEU A 6 6.37 1.89 -6.84
C LEU A 6 7.16 1.19 -5.72
N LEU A 7 8.38 1.64 -5.44
CA LEU A 7 9.19 1.12 -4.33
C LEU A 7 8.51 1.31 -2.98
N TRP A 8 7.90 2.47 -2.77
CA TRP A 8 7.09 2.74 -1.58
C TRP A 8 5.90 1.79 -1.49
N GLY A 9 5.23 1.49 -2.60
CA GLY A 9 4.15 0.51 -2.63
C GLY A 9 4.57 -0.90 -2.26
N VAL A 10 5.69 -1.37 -2.83
CA VAL A 10 6.28 -2.67 -2.48
C VAL A 10 6.58 -2.74 -0.98
N TRP A 11 7.12 -1.67 -0.41
CA TRP A 11 7.39 -1.58 1.02
C TRP A 11 6.11 -1.63 1.88
N VAL A 12 5.05 -0.92 1.48
CA VAL A 12 3.76 -0.93 2.20
C VAL A 12 3.12 -2.31 2.17
N PHE A 13 2.98 -2.93 0.99
CA PHE A 13 2.39 -4.27 0.88
C PHE A 13 3.20 -5.33 1.63
N SER A 14 4.53 -5.26 1.56
CA SER A 14 5.41 -6.15 2.34
C SER A 14 5.18 -5.99 3.84
N SER A 15 4.95 -4.77 4.31
CA SER A 15 4.68 -4.48 5.73
C SER A 15 3.31 -5.00 6.18
N ILE A 16 2.27 -4.82 5.35
CA ILE A 16 0.93 -5.36 5.60
C ILE A 16 0.97 -6.89 5.63
N TYR A 17 1.63 -7.51 4.65
CA TYR A 17 1.79 -8.96 4.59
C TYR A 17 2.53 -9.49 5.81
N ARG A 18 3.65 -8.88 6.20
CA ARG A 18 4.38 -9.25 7.41
C ARG A 18 3.51 -9.14 8.66
N GLY A 19 2.78 -8.03 8.83
CA GLY A 19 1.90 -7.83 9.98
C GLY A 19 0.77 -8.86 10.05
N TRP A 20 0.19 -9.23 8.91
CA TRP A 20 -0.80 -10.31 8.82
C TRP A 20 -0.18 -11.68 9.13
N ALA A 21 0.98 -12.00 8.54
CA ALA A 21 1.66 -13.28 8.72
C ALA A 21 2.11 -13.51 10.17
N THR A 22 2.54 -12.46 10.87
CA THR A 22 2.88 -12.53 12.31
C THR A 22 1.67 -12.41 13.23
N ARG A 23 0.44 -12.40 12.69
CA ARG A 23 -0.83 -12.21 13.43
C ARG A 23 -0.92 -10.92 14.24
N ASN A 24 -0.07 -9.93 13.95
CA ASN A 24 -0.16 -8.58 14.53
C ASN A 24 -1.27 -7.76 13.87
N LEU A 25 -1.71 -8.15 12.68
CA LEU A 25 -2.77 -7.50 11.92
C LEU A 25 -3.84 -8.53 11.54
N ALA A 26 -5.10 -8.25 11.89
CA ALA A 26 -6.22 -9.08 11.45
C ALA A 26 -6.39 -8.99 9.93
N ALA A 27 -6.82 -10.09 9.29
CA ALA A 27 -7.07 -10.14 7.85
C ALA A 27 -7.97 -9.00 7.31
N PRO A 28 -9.12 -8.65 7.94
CA PRO A 28 -9.92 -7.52 7.48
C PRO A 28 -9.19 -6.17 7.60
N ALA A 29 -8.39 -5.98 8.65
CA ALA A 29 -7.59 -4.77 8.81
C ALA A 29 -6.48 -4.66 7.75
N ALA A 30 -5.84 -5.78 7.40
CA ALA A 30 -4.87 -5.86 6.31
C ALA A 30 -5.48 -5.48 4.96
N ALA A 31 -6.67 -6.01 4.66
CA ALA A 31 -7.40 -5.69 3.43
C ALA A 31 -7.78 -4.21 3.34
N VAL A 32 -8.29 -3.63 4.44
CA VAL A 32 -8.62 -2.20 4.51
C VAL A 32 -7.37 -1.33 4.33
N ALA A 33 -6.25 -1.69 4.95
CA ALA A 33 -5.00 -0.95 4.80
C ALA A 33 -4.48 -0.98 3.35
N ALA A 34 -4.52 -2.15 2.70
CA ALA A 34 -4.15 -2.31 1.31
C ALA A 34 -5.04 -1.48 0.36
N ALA A 35 -6.36 -1.48 0.60
CA ALA A 35 -7.30 -0.68 -0.19
C ALA A 35 -7.05 0.83 -0.04
N ARG A 36 -6.82 1.32 1.20
CA ARG A 36 -6.48 2.73 1.45
C ARG A 36 -5.20 3.14 0.73
N TRP A 37 -4.19 2.28 0.75
CA TRP A 37 -2.95 2.53 0.01
C TRP A 37 -3.20 2.61 -1.51
N ALA A 38 -3.98 1.69 -2.07
CA ALA A 38 -4.28 1.68 -3.51
C ALA A 38 -4.98 2.96 -3.98
N VAL A 39 -5.93 3.49 -3.19
CA VAL A 39 -6.60 4.76 -3.47
C VAL A 39 -5.60 5.92 -3.44
N LEU A 40 -4.74 5.99 -2.42
CA LEU A 40 -3.70 7.03 -2.34
C LEU A 40 -2.73 6.95 -3.52
N PHE A 41 -2.30 5.75 -3.89
CA PHE A 41 -1.42 5.54 -5.04
C PHE A 41 -2.09 6.02 -6.34
N MET A 42 -3.38 5.76 -6.53
CA MET A 42 -4.14 6.23 -7.68
C MET A 42 -4.20 7.76 -7.73
N ILE A 43 -4.49 8.43 -6.60
CA ILE A 43 -4.54 9.89 -6.51
C ILE A 43 -3.17 10.50 -6.83
N MET A 44 -2.10 9.99 -6.22
CA MET A 44 -0.75 10.49 -6.46
C MET A 44 -0.31 10.28 -7.90
N THR A 45 -0.64 9.13 -8.49
CA THR A 45 -0.31 8.82 -9.89
C THR A 45 -1.08 9.72 -10.85
N PHE A 46 -2.37 9.97 -10.58
CA PHE A 46 -3.17 10.92 -11.35
C PHE A 46 -2.55 12.32 -11.33
N MET A 47 -2.19 12.84 -10.15
CA MET A 47 -1.54 14.15 -10.03
C MET A 47 -0.17 14.24 -10.69
N LEU A 48 0.54 13.10 -10.83
CA LEU A 48 1.85 13.05 -11.50
C LEU A 48 1.77 12.97 -13.02
N LEU A 49 0.64 12.48 -13.54
CA LEU A 49 0.40 12.29 -14.98
C LEU A 49 -0.47 13.38 -15.60
N SER A 50 -1.14 14.20 -14.78
CA SER A 50 -1.87 15.41 -15.18
C SER A 50 -0.93 16.58 -15.45
#